data_AF-A0A353GG01-F1
#
_entry.id   AF-A0A353GG01-F1
#
_cell.length_a   1.000
_cell.length_b   1.000
_cell.length_c   1.000
_cell.angle_alpha   90.00
_cell.angle_beta   90.00
_cell.angle_gamma   90.00
#
_symmetry.space_group_name_H-M   'P 1'
#
loop_
_entity.id
_entity.type
_entity.pdbx_description
1 polymer ?
#
loop_
_entity_poly.entity_id
_entity_poly.type
_entity_poly.pdbx_seq_one_letter_code
_entity_poly.pdbx_strand_id
1 'polypeptide(L)'
;MPRLSVCLMVVWMFLQSLAFAEEGMMIISDPEQQQAIARAKQVLVLDTVQQRANVQVVFSCADLLVSKGDKKEAARFYLEGLKVDSWNFEYQLKAARLLKELNRKTEAVERLNAILKREEGASEKAPSAEIAAQAQALLAEIAPAGVLSAAPAVQLDAITTAPLSNVKMTIVPIGNVNEVHIRAVAARIQAMTGVNLRYEGPILNPGNADRTQGDIMLEDMINKIQGRVAPQAMDAMLAQAHMQRSDLTTSAKRKEFILAFFQIGKAPAKIVQDFETKYAAAQKQQQYSTTRMLYWMKKLRPLPQEQGFAGFIGITDKDIFDGEKPEASNFLFSTSSETYALCSYHRFTWEFLQKPVDQTTQFKRTQNCLLWGVANLLHMPVCNNPGCARNYANDQAEADRSGSNWCPQCMKTLQEKIAIAEKSTN
;
A
#
# COMPACT_ATOMS: atom_id res chain seq x y z
N MET A 1 31.11 -60.22 -49.91
CA MET A 1 31.21 -59.56 -48.58
C MET A 1 32.37 -58.57 -48.64
N PRO A 2 32.33 -57.32 -48.15
CA PRO A 2 31.25 -56.48 -47.61
C PRO A 2 31.06 -55.16 -48.42
N ARG A 3 29.83 -54.65 -48.62
CA ARG A 3 29.56 -53.27 -49.07
C ARG A 3 28.16 -52.83 -48.65
N LEU A 4 27.98 -52.47 -47.38
CA LEU A 4 26.72 -51.85 -46.89
C LEU A 4 26.91 -50.99 -45.63
N SER A 5 28.14 -50.53 -45.36
CA SER A 5 28.47 -49.86 -44.09
C SER A 5 28.61 -48.33 -44.16
N VAL A 6 28.43 -47.69 -45.33
CA VAL A 6 28.70 -46.24 -45.47
C VAL A 6 27.42 -45.40 -45.52
N CYS A 7 26.29 -45.91 -46.04
CA CYS A 7 25.04 -45.14 -46.10
C CYS A 7 24.35 -44.96 -44.73
N LEU A 8 24.48 -45.90 -43.80
CA LEU A 8 23.84 -45.81 -42.48
C LEU A 8 24.55 -44.84 -41.53
N MET A 9 25.85 -44.59 -41.72
CA MET A 9 26.60 -43.67 -40.85
C MET A 9 26.34 -42.19 -41.19
N VAL A 10 26.13 -41.86 -42.47
CA VAL A 10 25.82 -40.48 -42.90
C VAL A 10 24.40 -40.07 -42.49
N VAL A 11 23.44 -41.00 -42.53
CA VAL A 11 22.07 -40.76 -42.07
C VAL A 11 22.00 -40.62 -40.54
N TRP A 12 22.83 -41.36 -39.79
CA TRP A 12 22.89 -41.23 -38.33
C TRP A 12 23.60 -39.94 -37.87
N MET A 13 24.64 -39.47 -38.59
CA MET A 13 25.24 -38.16 -38.32
C MET A 13 24.33 -36.98 -38.71
N PHE A 14 23.53 -37.10 -39.79
CA PHE A 14 22.54 -36.07 -40.13
C PHE A 14 21.35 -36.03 -39.16
N LEU A 15 20.92 -37.18 -38.64
CA LEU A 15 19.86 -37.25 -37.62
C LEU A 15 20.33 -36.78 -36.24
N GLN A 16 21.62 -36.91 -35.90
CA GLN A 16 22.17 -36.26 -34.70
C GLN A 16 22.30 -34.74 -34.88
N SER A 17 22.59 -34.22 -36.08
CA SER A 17 22.57 -32.76 -36.31
C SER A 17 21.17 -32.13 -36.32
N LEU A 18 20.11 -32.92 -36.58
CA LEU A 18 18.72 -32.46 -36.47
C LEU A 18 18.13 -32.65 -35.07
N ALA A 19 18.69 -33.54 -34.24
CA ALA A 19 18.29 -33.73 -32.84
C ALA A 19 18.93 -32.71 -31.87
N PHE A 20 19.92 -31.94 -32.29
CA PHE A 20 20.52 -30.84 -31.52
C PHE A 20 20.00 -29.44 -31.94
N ALA A 21 18.98 -29.37 -32.79
CA ALA A 21 18.39 -28.11 -33.24
C ALA A 21 17.12 -27.67 -32.46
N GLU A 22 16.60 -28.50 -31.54
CA GLU A 22 15.40 -28.18 -30.75
C GLU A 22 15.62 -28.07 -29.23
N GLU A 23 16.83 -28.37 -28.73
CA GLU A 23 17.16 -28.19 -27.32
C GLU A 23 18.30 -27.20 -27.16
N GLY A 24 17.92 -25.93 -27.00
CA GLY A 24 18.88 -24.87 -26.68
C GLY A 24 18.72 -23.62 -27.52
N MET A 25 17.50 -23.08 -27.62
CA MET A 25 17.40 -21.63 -27.46
C MET A 25 17.95 -21.31 -26.05
N MET A 26 19.28 -21.20 -25.95
CA MET A 26 19.88 -20.35 -24.93
C MET A 26 19.27 -18.98 -25.20
N ILE A 27 18.20 -18.67 -24.47
CA ILE A 27 17.82 -17.30 -24.21
C ILE A 27 19.07 -16.75 -23.54
N ILE A 28 19.96 -16.14 -24.32
CA ILE A 28 20.95 -15.22 -23.79
C ILE A 28 20.10 -14.09 -23.26
N SER A 29 19.65 -14.27 -22.02
CA SER A 29 18.89 -13.30 -21.29
C SER A 29 19.76 -12.07 -21.22
N ASP A 30 19.29 -11.00 -21.86
CA ASP A 30 19.97 -9.73 -21.92
C ASP A 30 20.40 -9.33 -20.48
N PRO A 31 21.71 -9.17 -20.20
CA PRO A 31 22.20 -8.86 -18.86
C PRO A 31 21.54 -7.60 -18.28
N GLU A 32 21.23 -6.62 -19.13
CA GLU A 32 20.51 -5.40 -18.74
C GLU A 32 19.09 -5.72 -18.27
N GLN A 33 18.39 -6.58 -19.02
CA GLN A 33 17.05 -7.05 -18.66
C GLN A 33 17.06 -7.82 -17.34
N GLN A 34 18.02 -8.73 -17.14
CA GLN A 34 18.13 -9.49 -15.89
C GLN A 34 18.40 -8.58 -14.69
N GLN A 35 19.30 -7.61 -14.84
CA GLN A 35 19.61 -6.65 -13.79
C GLN A 35 18.39 -5.78 -13.45
N ALA A 36 17.65 -5.31 -14.44
CA ALA A 36 16.42 -4.54 -14.25
C ALA A 36 15.36 -5.36 -13.50
N ILE A 37 15.12 -6.62 -13.92
CA ILE A 37 14.20 -7.54 -13.25
C ILE A 37 14.62 -7.77 -11.80
N ALA A 38 15.90 -8.01 -11.53
CA ALA A 38 16.41 -8.25 -10.18
C ALA A 38 16.16 -7.03 -9.28
N ARG A 39 16.46 -5.81 -9.77
CA ARG A 39 16.22 -4.56 -9.04
C ARG A 39 14.73 -4.33 -8.79
N ALA A 40 13.88 -4.54 -9.79
CA ALA A 40 12.44 -4.40 -9.63
C ALA A 40 11.88 -5.42 -8.60
N LYS A 41 12.35 -6.68 -8.64
CA LYS A 41 11.98 -7.69 -7.64
C LYS A 41 12.45 -7.33 -6.23
N GLN A 42 13.64 -6.74 -6.08
CA GLN A 42 14.11 -6.23 -4.79
C GLN A 42 13.19 -5.14 -4.24
N VAL A 43 12.70 -4.23 -5.09
CA VAL A 43 11.72 -3.22 -4.68
C VAL A 43 10.41 -3.87 -4.22
N LEU A 44 9.89 -4.86 -4.96
CA LEU A 44 8.61 -5.51 -4.66
C LEU A 44 8.57 -6.32 -3.35
N VAL A 45 9.72 -6.62 -2.73
CA VAL A 45 9.79 -7.29 -1.42
C VAL A 45 9.98 -6.33 -0.24
N LEU A 46 10.14 -5.03 -0.51
CA LEU A 46 10.19 -4.00 0.54
C LEU A 46 8.80 -3.80 1.16
N ASP A 47 8.70 -3.06 2.27
CA ASP A 47 7.39 -2.63 2.78
C ASP A 47 6.73 -1.63 1.83
N THR A 48 5.43 -1.40 1.99
CA THR A 48 4.64 -0.60 1.04
C THR A 48 5.11 0.85 0.94
N VAL A 49 5.66 1.43 2.02
CA VAL A 49 6.15 2.81 1.99
C VAL A 49 7.44 2.89 1.18
N GLN A 50 8.37 1.95 1.38
CA GLN A 50 9.59 1.86 0.59
C GLN A 50 9.31 1.47 -0.87
N GLN A 51 8.35 0.59 -1.13
CA GLN A 51 7.86 0.29 -2.48
C GLN A 51 7.37 1.56 -3.18
N ARG A 52 6.54 2.36 -2.50
CA ARG A 52 6.02 3.63 -3.02
C ARG A 52 7.14 4.59 -3.41
N ALA A 53 8.15 4.75 -2.54
CA ALA A 53 9.28 5.64 -2.81
C ALA A 53 10.13 5.20 -4.02
N ASN A 54 10.17 3.89 -4.31
CA ASN A 54 11.02 3.31 -5.36
C ASN A 54 10.24 2.73 -6.56
N VAL A 55 8.93 2.97 -6.63
CA VAL A 55 8.03 2.33 -7.61
C VAL A 55 8.45 2.58 -9.05
N GLN A 56 9.11 3.72 -9.32
CA GLN A 56 9.61 4.05 -10.65
C GLN A 56 10.61 3.02 -11.19
N VAL A 57 11.38 2.34 -10.34
CA VAL A 57 12.27 1.24 -10.76
C VAL A 57 11.47 0.07 -11.33
N VAL A 58 10.31 -0.22 -10.76
CA VAL A 58 9.39 -1.27 -11.21
C VAL A 58 8.79 -0.91 -12.56
N PHE A 59 8.36 0.34 -12.73
CA PHE A 59 7.82 0.83 -13.99
C PHE A 59 8.85 0.90 -15.11
N SER A 60 10.06 1.39 -14.84
CA SER A 60 11.15 1.41 -15.82
C SER A 60 11.57 0.00 -16.25
N CYS A 61 11.51 -0.99 -15.35
CA CYS A 61 11.69 -2.40 -15.73
C CYS A 61 10.58 -2.88 -16.68
N ALA A 62 9.32 -2.49 -16.44
CA ALA A 62 8.22 -2.84 -17.32
C ALA A 62 8.37 -2.21 -18.71
N ASP A 63 8.75 -0.92 -18.79
CA ASP A 63 9.02 -0.23 -20.06
C ASP A 63 10.16 -0.95 -20.84
N LEU A 64 11.25 -1.33 -20.17
CA LEU A 64 12.34 -2.10 -20.78
C LEU A 64 11.84 -3.44 -21.32
N LEU A 65 11.04 -4.19 -20.56
CA LEU A 65 10.51 -5.48 -20.98
C LEU A 65 9.57 -5.35 -22.20
N VAL A 66 8.77 -4.28 -22.28
CA VAL A 66 7.99 -3.97 -23.50
C VAL A 66 8.93 -3.78 -24.69
N SER A 67 10.01 -3.01 -24.54
CA SER A 67 10.97 -2.76 -25.63
C SER A 67 11.70 -4.01 -26.12
N LYS A 68 11.88 -5.00 -25.24
CA LYS A 68 12.49 -6.31 -25.54
C LYS A 68 11.47 -7.37 -26.00
N GLY A 69 10.19 -7.01 -26.07
CA GLY A 69 9.12 -7.90 -26.52
C GLY A 69 8.56 -8.85 -25.45
N ASP A 70 9.02 -8.79 -24.20
CA ASP A 70 8.50 -9.60 -23.09
C ASP A 70 7.22 -8.96 -22.49
N LYS A 71 6.16 -9.02 -23.29
CA LYS A 71 4.87 -8.39 -22.98
C LYS A 71 4.20 -8.96 -21.73
N LYS A 72 4.35 -10.26 -21.47
CA LYS A 72 3.71 -10.93 -20.34
C LYS A 72 4.32 -10.47 -19.02
N GLU A 73 5.65 -10.45 -18.94
CA GLU A 73 6.36 -10.03 -17.73
C GLU A 73 6.26 -8.51 -17.53
N ALA A 74 6.30 -7.72 -18.60
CA ALA A 74 6.02 -6.29 -18.55
C ALA A 74 4.63 -5.99 -17.95
N ALA A 75 3.59 -6.70 -18.39
CA ALA A 75 2.25 -6.54 -17.84
C ALA A 75 2.23 -6.85 -16.34
N ARG A 76 2.92 -7.92 -15.90
CA ARG A 76 3.03 -8.25 -14.48
C ARG A 76 3.65 -7.09 -13.69
N PHE A 77 4.77 -6.53 -14.15
CA PHE A 77 5.43 -5.43 -13.45
C PHE A 77 4.62 -4.13 -13.42
N TYR A 78 3.93 -3.76 -14.50
CA TYR A 78 3.00 -2.63 -14.45
C TYR A 78 1.92 -2.85 -13.40
N LEU A 79 1.31 -4.05 -13.37
CA LEU A 79 0.23 -4.37 -12.43
C LEU A 79 0.70 -4.36 -10.97
N GLU A 80 1.92 -4.83 -10.69
CA GLU A 80 2.53 -4.78 -9.36
C GLU A 80 2.87 -3.35 -8.93
N GLY A 81 3.50 -2.55 -9.81
CA GLY A 81 3.78 -1.14 -9.51
C GLY A 81 2.50 -0.34 -9.22
N LEU A 82 1.44 -0.59 -9.98
CA LEU A 82 0.14 0.05 -9.78
C LEU A 82 -0.58 -0.40 -8.48
N LYS A 83 -0.13 -1.44 -7.77
CA LYS A 83 -0.68 -1.76 -6.42
C LYS A 83 -0.29 -0.70 -5.39
N VAL A 84 0.90 -0.11 -5.54
CA VAL A 84 1.40 0.95 -4.66
C VAL A 84 1.29 2.34 -5.29
N ASP A 85 1.03 2.42 -6.61
CA ASP A 85 0.77 3.66 -7.33
C ASP A 85 -0.43 3.58 -8.28
N SER A 86 -1.60 3.26 -7.71
CA SER A 86 -2.82 3.06 -8.51
C SER A 86 -3.28 4.32 -9.26
N TRP A 87 -2.83 5.50 -8.82
CA TRP A 87 -3.18 6.80 -9.39
C TRP A 87 -2.25 7.24 -10.53
N ASN A 88 -1.28 6.41 -10.91
CA ASN A 88 -0.39 6.71 -12.03
C ASN A 88 -1.08 6.42 -13.37
N PHE A 89 -1.81 7.39 -13.90
CA PHE A 89 -2.64 7.20 -15.07
C PHE A 89 -1.84 6.90 -16.35
N GLU A 90 -0.60 7.37 -16.44
CA GLU A 90 0.29 7.00 -17.54
C GLU A 90 0.52 5.49 -17.56
N TYR A 91 0.93 4.90 -16.42
CA TYR A 91 1.14 3.46 -16.34
C TYR A 91 -0.16 2.65 -16.33
N GLN A 92 -1.29 3.22 -15.90
CA GLN A 92 -2.61 2.58 -16.09
C GLN A 92 -2.92 2.43 -17.59
N LEU A 93 -2.66 3.47 -18.39
CA LEU A 93 -2.87 3.44 -19.84
C LEU A 93 -1.91 2.47 -20.54
N LYS A 94 -0.61 2.49 -20.19
CA LYS A 94 0.38 1.52 -20.69
C LYS A 94 -0.02 0.08 -20.36
N ALA A 95 -0.45 -0.17 -19.12
CA ALA A 95 -0.95 -1.49 -18.70
C ALA A 95 -2.20 -1.90 -19.51
N ALA A 96 -3.15 -0.99 -19.74
CA ALA A 96 -4.36 -1.28 -20.51
C ALA A 96 -4.05 -1.67 -21.97
N ARG A 97 -3.11 -0.97 -22.63
CA ARG A 97 -2.62 -1.33 -23.98
C ARG A 97 -2.06 -2.73 -24.01
N LEU A 98 -1.18 -3.03 -23.06
CA LEU A 98 -0.52 -4.32 -23.01
C LEU A 98 -1.49 -5.46 -22.68
N LEU A 99 -2.46 -5.22 -21.81
CA LEU A 99 -3.55 -6.17 -21.51
C LEU A 99 -4.42 -6.44 -22.74
N LYS A 100 -4.74 -5.42 -23.55
CA LYS A 100 -5.42 -5.60 -24.83
C LYS A 100 -4.62 -6.51 -25.75
N GLU A 101 -3.31 -6.27 -25.90
CA GLU A 101 -2.42 -7.08 -26.75
C GLU A 101 -2.32 -8.54 -26.26
N LEU A 102 -2.40 -8.77 -24.96
CA LEU A 102 -2.44 -10.09 -24.33
C LEU A 102 -3.84 -10.73 -24.32
N ASN A 103 -4.80 -10.17 -25.07
CA ASN A 103 -6.20 -10.59 -25.13
C ASN A 103 -6.95 -10.59 -23.77
N ARG A 104 -6.47 -9.81 -22.80
CA ARG A 104 -7.10 -9.59 -21.47
C ARG A 104 -8.00 -8.36 -21.51
N LYS A 105 -8.95 -8.35 -22.46
CA LYS A 105 -9.77 -7.17 -22.81
C LYS A 105 -10.60 -6.62 -21.64
N THR A 106 -11.19 -7.49 -20.83
CA THR A 106 -11.99 -7.06 -19.66
C THR A 106 -11.17 -6.23 -18.68
N GLU A 107 -9.95 -6.68 -18.35
CA GLU A 107 -9.06 -5.95 -17.43
C GLU A 107 -8.55 -4.65 -18.04
N ALA A 108 -8.32 -4.61 -19.36
CA ALA A 108 -7.98 -3.38 -20.06
C ALA A 108 -9.12 -2.35 -19.95
N VAL A 109 -10.37 -2.77 -20.19
CA VAL A 109 -11.56 -1.91 -20.10
C VAL A 109 -11.77 -1.38 -18.69
N GLU A 110 -11.59 -2.21 -17.65
CA GLU A 110 -11.68 -1.77 -16.26
C GLU A 110 -10.70 -0.63 -15.94
N ARG A 111 -9.47 -0.72 -16.45
CA ARG A 111 -8.46 0.34 -16.27
C ARG A 111 -8.82 1.61 -17.00
N LEU A 112 -9.28 1.51 -18.24
CA LEU A 112 -9.67 2.67 -19.04
C LEU A 112 -10.85 3.40 -18.39
N ASN A 113 -11.85 2.66 -17.91
CA ASN A 113 -12.96 3.23 -17.15
C ASN A 113 -12.50 3.90 -15.85
N ALA A 114 -11.47 3.38 -15.18
CA ALA A 114 -10.91 4.01 -13.98
C ALA A 114 -10.20 5.33 -14.28
N ILE A 115 -9.59 5.49 -15.46
CA ILE A 115 -9.03 6.75 -15.96
C ILE A 115 -10.17 7.73 -16.26
N LEU A 116 -11.16 7.32 -17.06
CA LEU A 116 -12.21 8.20 -17.60
C LEU A 116 -13.21 8.68 -16.54
N LYS A 117 -13.58 7.83 -15.57
CA LYS A 117 -14.49 8.23 -14.46
C LYS A 117 -13.95 9.37 -13.58
N ARG A 118 -12.72 9.83 -13.80
CA ARG A 118 -12.01 10.76 -12.90
C ARG A 118 -11.65 12.10 -13.55
N GLU A 119 -12.00 12.33 -14.81
CA GLU A 119 -11.86 13.65 -15.44
C GLU A 119 -12.76 14.73 -14.80
N GLU A 120 -13.81 14.35 -14.08
CA GLU A 120 -14.83 15.29 -13.59
C GLU A 120 -14.46 16.06 -12.30
N GLY A 121 -13.20 16.03 -11.83
CA GLY A 121 -12.81 16.72 -10.59
C GLY A 121 -11.43 17.39 -10.68
N ALA A 122 -11.40 18.72 -10.53
CA ALA A 122 -10.21 19.57 -10.52
C ALA A 122 -9.25 19.22 -9.35
N SER A 123 -8.44 18.18 -9.54
CA SER A 123 -7.37 17.77 -8.65
C SER A 123 -6.06 17.78 -9.42
N GLU A 124 -4.96 18.24 -8.81
CA GLU A 124 -3.61 18.25 -9.41
C GLU A 124 -3.13 16.86 -9.87
N LYS A 125 -3.82 15.80 -9.44
CA LYS A 125 -3.56 14.41 -9.83
C LYS A 125 -4.73 13.81 -10.64
N ALA A 126 -5.44 14.60 -11.44
CA ALA A 126 -6.37 14.13 -12.48
C ALA A 126 -5.59 13.63 -13.72
N PRO A 127 -6.16 12.73 -14.55
CA PRO A 127 -5.50 12.38 -15.81
C PRO A 127 -5.38 13.64 -16.69
N SER A 128 -4.27 13.77 -17.42
CA SER A 128 -4.16 14.84 -18.41
C SER A 128 -5.19 14.62 -19.52
N ALA A 129 -5.64 15.71 -20.16
CA ALA A 129 -6.55 15.62 -21.30
C ALA A 129 -6.02 14.69 -22.41
N GLU A 130 -4.70 14.63 -22.56
CA GLU A 130 -4.03 13.72 -23.49
C GLU A 130 -4.20 12.25 -23.08
N ILE A 131 -3.94 11.91 -21.81
CA ILE A 131 -4.10 10.53 -21.30
C ILE A 131 -5.56 10.08 -21.43
N ALA A 132 -6.50 10.96 -21.11
CA ALA A 132 -7.91 10.61 -21.19
C ALA A 132 -8.39 10.46 -22.64
N ALA A 133 -7.97 11.32 -23.56
CA ALA A 133 -8.26 11.16 -24.99
C ALA A 133 -7.69 9.83 -25.52
N GLN A 134 -6.47 9.47 -25.14
CA GLN A 134 -5.87 8.18 -25.48
C GLN A 134 -6.63 7.00 -24.86
N ALA A 135 -7.10 7.14 -23.62
CA ALA A 135 -7.90 6.11 -22.95
C ALA A 135 -9.26 5.91 -23.63
N GLN A 136 -9.93 7.01 -24.01
CA GLN A 136 -11.20 6.98 -24.73
C GLN A 136 -11.05 6.33 -26.11
N ALA A 137 -10.00 6.67 -26.85
CA ALA A 137 -9.71 6.05 -28.15
C ALA A 137 -9.47 4.55 -28.01
N LEU A 138 -8.64 4.14 -27.05
CA LEU A 138 -8.35 2.72 -26.80
C LEU A 138 -9.60 1.95 -26.34
N LEU A 139 -10.46 2.59 -25.54
CA LEU A 139 -11.72 1.99 -25.10
C LEU A 139 -12.65 1.72 -26.30
N ALA A 140 -12.76 2.68 -27.23
CA ALA A 140 -13.55 2.53 -28.45
C ALA A 140 -13.05 1.39 -29.35
N GLU A 141 -11.74 1.12 -29.36
CA GLU A 141 -11.16 -0.01 -30.10
C GLU A 141 -11.45 -1.37 -29.46
N ILE A 142 -11.42 -1.46 -28.13
CA ILE A 142 -11.61 -2.73 -27.40
C ILE A 142 -13.10 -3.08 -27.28
N ALA A 143 -13.93 -2.05 -27.11
CA ALA A 143 -15.34 -2.14 -26.80
C ALA A 143 -16.11 -1.14 -27.67
N PRO A 144 -16.21 -1.37 -28.99
CA PRO A 144 -17.01 -0.52 -29.86
C PRO A 144 -18.44 -0.44 -29.32
N ALA A 145 -19.04 0.75 -29.44
CA ALA A 145 -20.32 1.09 -28.83
C ALA A 145 -21.36 -0.03 -29.01
N GLY A 146 -21.77 -0.65 -27.90
CA GLY A 146 -22.77 -1.72 -27.87
C GLY A 146 -22.33 -3.08 -27.29
N VAL A 147 -21.03 -3.32 -27.06
CA VAL A 147 -20.54 -4.66 -26.66
C VAL A 147 -20.19 -4.82 -25.17
N LEU A 148 -19.93 -3.73 -24.44
CA LEU A 148 -19.71 -3.80 -23.00
C LEU A 148 -20.67 -2.85 -22.30
N SER A 149 -21.87 -3.37 -22.05
CA SER A 149 -22.73 -2.90 -20.96
C SER A 149 -21.87 -2.73 -19.72
N ALA A 150 -22.03 -1.60 -19.02
CA ALA A 150 -21.45 -1.38 -17.71
C ALA A 150 -21.50 -2.69 -16.92
N ALA A 151 -20.37 -3.14 -16.36
CA ALA A 151 -20.35 -4.27 -15.43
C ALA A 151 -21.61 -4.15 -14.59
N PRO A 152 -22.48 -5.19 -14.57
CA PRO A 152 -23.80 -5.06 -14.00
C PRO A 152 -23.62 -4.37 -12.67
N ALA A 153 -24.26 -3.21 -12.50
CA ALA A 153 -24.35 -2.63 -11.18
C ALA A 153 -24.87 -3.81 -10.35
N VAL A 154 -24.02 -4.32 -9.46
CA VAL A 154 -24.49 -5.28 -8.47
C VAL A 154 -25.51 -4.45 -7.73
N GLN A 155 -26.77 -4.63 -8.11
CA GLN A 155 -27.88 -4.08 -7.38
C GLN A 155 -27.70 -4.74 -6.02
N LEU A 156 -27.27 -3.94 -5.03
CA LEU A 156 -27.37 -4.30 -3.63
C LEU A 156 -28.87 -4.29 -3.31
N ASP A 157 -29.60 -5.21 -3.90
CA ASP A 157 -31.00 -5.44 -3.62
C ASP A 157 -31.08 -6.07 -2.25
N ALA A 158 -31.85 -5.42 -1.38
CA ALA A 158 -32.14 -5.79 0.00
C ALA A 158 -30.88 -6.06 0.85
N ILE A 159 -30.56 -5.10 1.71
CA ILE A 159 -29.68 -5.30 2.88
C ILE A 159 -30.26 -6.45 3.70
N THR A 160 -29.76 -7.67 3.47
CA THR A 160 -29.94 -8.78 4.38
C THR A 160 -28.99 -8.51 5.54
N THR A 161 -29.55 -8.31 6.72
CA THR A 161 -28.78 -8.01 7.95
C THR A 161 -28.08 -9.26 8.50
N ALA A 162 -28.46 -10.45 8.01
CA ALA A 162 -27.83 -11.70 8.38
C ALA A 162 -26.46 -11.84 7.68
N PRO A 163 -25.39 -12.18 8.42
CA PRO A 163 -24.10 -12.46 7.81
C PRO A 163 -24.22 -13.65 6.83
N LEU A 164 -23.56 -13.54 5.68
CA LEU A 164 -23.57 -14.56 4.63
C LEU A 164 -22.49 -15.63 4.84
N SER A 165 -21.60 -15.43 5.81
CA SER A 165 -20.45 -16.29 6.09
C SER A 165 -20.35 -16.66 7.56
N ASN A 166 -19.77 -17.82 7.82
CA ASN A 166 -19.37 -18.22 9.19
C ASN A 166 -18.09 -17.52 9.63
N VAL A 167 -17.47 -16.73 8.74
CA VAL A 167 -16.26 -15.97 9.02
C VAL A 167 -16.56 -14.84 10.00
N LYS A 168 -16.07 -14.97 11.24
CA LYS A 168 -16.23 -13.99 12.32
C LYS A 168 -14.99 -13.12 12.47
N MET A 169 -15.20 -11.81 12.57
CA MET A 169 -14.18 -10.85 12.95
C MET A 169 -14.70 -9.93 14.05
N THR A 170 -13.84 -9.58 14.99
CA THR A 170 -14.22 -8.71 16.12
C THR A 170 -13.42 -7.42 16.10
N ILE A 171 -14.11 -6.30 16.06
CA ILE A 171 -13.55 -4.97 16.26
C ILE A 171 -13.33 -4.75 17.76
N VAL A 172 -12.09 -4.42 18.13
CA VAL A 172 -11.68 -4.17 19.50
C VAL A 172 -11.34 -2.68 19.66
N PRO A 173 -12.09 -1.92 20.47
CA PRO A 173 -11.79 -0.51 20.70
C PRO A 173 -10.52 -0.30 21.53
N ILE A 174 -9.70 0.68 21.15
CA ILE A 174 -8.47 1.07 21.85
C ILE A 174 -8.42 2.59 22.01
N GLY A 175 -8.46 3.08 23.24
CA GLY A 175 -8.52 4.51 23.53
C GLY A 175 -9.93 5.08 23.49
N ASN A 176 -10.07 6.36 23.15
CA ASN A 176 -11.35 7.07 23.23
C ASN A 176 -12.09 7.04 21.90
N VAL A 177 -12.60 5.86 21.53
CA VAL A 177 -13.27 5.70 20.24
C VAL A 177 -14.75 6.07 20.28
N ASN A 178 -15.26 6.67 19.20
CA ASN A 178 -16.70 6.94 19.06
C ASN A 178 -17.44 5.64 18.69
N GLU A 179 -18.01 4.95 19.69
CA GLU A 179 -18.63 3.63 19.48
C GLU A 179 -19.79 3.66 18.48
N VAL A 180 -20.63 4.68 18.52
CA VAL A 180 -21.79 4.81 17.63
C VAL A 180 -21.34 4.87 16.17
N HIS A 181 -20.32 5.69 15.91
CA HIS A 181 -19.69 5.80 14.60
C HIS A 181 -19.09 4.46 14.14
N ILE A 182 -18.31 3.79 15.00
CA ILE A 182 -17.68 2.51 14.64
C ILE A 182 -18.71 1.42 14.38
N ARG A 183 -19.77 1.32 15.19
CA ARG A 183 -20.84 0.33 14.98
C ARG A 183 -21.59 0.57 13.67
N ALA A 184 -21.87 1.83 13.33
CA ALA A 184 -22.50 2.18 12.06
C ALA A 184 -21.62 1.79 10.86
N VAL A 185 -20.31 2.05 10.94
CA VAL A 185 -19.35 1.63 9.90
C VAL A 185 -19.27 0.11 9.80
N ALA A 186 -19.19 -0.61 10.92
CA ALA A 186 -19.14 -2.07 10.95
C ALA A 186 -20.39 -2.69 10.30
N ALA A 187 -21.57 -2.19 10.63
CA ALA A 187 -22.83 -2.64 10.03
C ALA A 187 -22.85 -2.41 8.51
N ARG A 188 -22.32 -1.27 8.04
CA ARG A 188 -22.21 -0.99 6.59
C ARG A 188 -21.24 -1.96 5.91
N ILE A 189 -20.10 -2.28 6.53
CA ILE A 189 -19.13 -3.24 6.00
C ILE A 189 -19.75 -4.64 5.95
N GLN A 190 -20.43 -5.08 7.00
CA GLN A 190 -21.13 -6.37 7.03
C GLN A 190 -22.18 -6.47 5.91
N ALA A 191 -23.01 -5.44 5.74
CA ALA A 191 -24.01 -5.41 4.66
C ALA A 191 -23.38 -5.45 3.26
N MET A 192 -22.19 -4.86 3.09
CA MET A 192 -21.49 -4.84 1.80
C MET A 192 -20.74 -6.14 1.50
N THR A 193 -20.15 -6.77 2.52
CA THR A 193 -19.19 -7.87 2.35
C THR A 193 -19.75 -9.23 2.73
N GLY A 194 -20.82 -9.29 3.52
CA GLY A 194 -21.34 -10.53 4.11
C GLY A 194 -20.48 -11.11 5.24
N VAL A 195 -19.36 -10.47 5.60
CA VAL A 195 -18.49 -10.87 6.72
C VAL A 195 -19.16 -10.51 8.04
N ASN A 196 -19.18 -11.42 9.01
CA ASN A 196 -19.72 -11.18 10.34
C ASN A 196 -18.72 -10.32 11.15
N LEU A 197 -18.89 -9.00 11.08
CA LEU A 197 -18.00 -8.03 11.70
C LEU A 197 -18.69 -7.37 12.90
N ARG A 198 -18.23 -7.71 14.10
CA ARG A 198 -18.89 -7.25 15.34
C ARG A 198 -18.01 -6.31 16.13
N TYR A 199 -18.62 -5.29 16.72
CA TYR A 199 -17.96 -4.45 17.71
C TYR A 199 -18.22 -5.01 19.11
N GLU A 200 -17.19 -5.55 19.75
CA GLU A 200 -17.31 -6.24 21.03
C GLU A 200 -16.06 -6.08 21.93
N GLY A 201 -16.28 -6.25 23.23
CA GLY A 201 -15.24 -6.30 24.25
C GLY A 201 -14.92 -4.95 24.91
N PRO A 202 -14.25 -4.97 26.07
CA PRO A 202 -13.88 -3.74 26.76
C PRO A 202 -12.83 -2.94 25.97
N ILE A 203 -12.92 -1.63 26.11
CA ILE A 203 -11.96 -0.66 25.59
C ILE A 203 -10.57 -0.95 26.16
N LEU A 204 -9.60 -1.15 25.28
CA LEU A 204 -8.21 -1.34 25.67
C LEU A 204 -7.53 0.02 25.88
N ASN A 205 -6.64 0.09 26.87
CA ASN A 205 -5.79 1.25 27.07
C ASN A 205 -4.61 1.21 26.07
N PRO A 206 -4.39 2.26 25.25
CA PRO A 206 -3.26 2.30 24.32
C PRO A 206 -1.88 2.37 25.01
N GLY A 207 -1.83 2.67 26.31
CA GLY A 207 -0.60 2.89 27.07
C GLY A 207 0.01 4.26 26.78
N ASN A 208 1.33 4.39 27.01
CA ASN A 208 2.06 5.61 26.67
C ASN A 208 2.34 5.67 25.17
N ALA A 209 2.50 6.89 24.64
CA ALA A 209 2.99 7.10 23.29
C ALA A 209 4.45 6.62 23.15
N ASP A 210 4.80 6.09 21.99
CA ASP A 210 6.15 5.59 21.71
C ASP A 210 7.05 6.70 21.13
N ARG A 211 6.45 7.69 20.46
CA ARG A 211 7.13 8.89 19.97
C ARG A 211 6.15 10.05 19.81
N THR A 212 6.69 11.22 19.48
CA THR A 212 5.97 12.43 19.07
C THR A 212 6.41 12.89 17.69
N GLN A 213 5.62 13.74 17.02
CA GLN A 213 6.07 14.42 15.80
C GLN A 213 7.30 15.31 16.03
N GLY A 214 7.49 15.78 17.27
CA GLY A 214 8.71 16.49 17.64
C GLY A 214 9.95 15.60 17.54
N ASP A 215 9.85 14.33 17.92
CA ASP A 215 10.99 13.39 17.82
C ASP A 215 11.39 13.14 16.36
N ILE A 216 10.38 12.98 15.47
CA ILE A 216 10.59 12.85 14.02
C ILE A 216 11.24 14.10 13.45
N MET A 217 10.74 15.28 13.83
CA MET A 217 11.27 16.56 13.36
C MET A 217 12.76 16.71 13.72
N LEU A 218 13.15 16.34 14.95
CA LEU A 218 14.55 16.39 15.36
C LEU A 218 15.40 15.42 14.53
N GLU A 219 14.94 14.20 14.32
CA GLU A 219 15.67 13.19 13.55
C GLU A 219 15.88 13.61 12.08
N ASP A 220 14.82 14.09 11.42
CA ASP A 220 14.89 14.62 10.05
C ASP A 220 15.89 15.79 9.93
N MET A 221 15.91 16.69 10.92
CA MET A 221 16.87 17.79 10.96
C MET A 221 18.31 17.29 11.12
N ILE A 222 18.56 16.32 12.01
CA ILE A 222 19.89 15.72 12.18
C ILE A 222 20.34 15.05 10.87
N ASN A 223 19.48 14.26 10.25
CA ASN A 223 19.78 13.57 8.99
C ASN A 223 20.09 14.57 7.86
N LYS A 224 19.33 15.68 7.79
CA LYS A 224 19.59 16.77 6.83
C LYS A 224 20.92 17.48 7.09
N ILE A 225 21.30 17.69 8.34
CA ILE A 225 22.60 18.26 8.69
C ILE A 225 23.70 17.29 8.24
N GLN A 226 23.62 16.03 8.64
CA GLN A 226 24.61 14.98 8.29
C GLN A 226 24.76 14.79 6.78
N GLY A 227 23.67 14.87 6.01
CA GLY A 227 23.70 14.77 4.55
C GLY A 227 24.29 15.99 3.83
N ARG A 228 24.46 17.12 4.53
CA ARG A 228 24.98 18.38 3.96
C ARG A 228 26.40 18.73 4.41
N VAL A 229 26.90 18.09 5.47
CA VAL A 229 28.24 18.39 6.01
C VAL A 229 29.14 17.16 5.90
N ALA A 230 30.43 17.38 5.68
CA ALA A 230 31.42 16.31 5.73
C ALA A 230 31.46 15.69 7.15
N PRO A 231 31.74 14.37 7.29
CA PRO A 231 31.79 13.71 8.59
C PRO A 231 32.68 14.42 9.62
N GLN A 232 33.84 14.92 9.20
CA GLN A 232 34.77 15.64 10.08
C GLN A 232 34.19 16.98 10.56
N ALA A 233 33.41 17.67 9.72
CA ALA A 233 32.74 18.91 10.09
C ALA A 233 31.61 18.63 11.10
N MET A 234 30.89 17.51 10.95
CA MET A 234 29.90 17.06 11.94
C MET A 234 30.56 16.79 13.30
N ASP A 235 31.71 16.12 13.32
CA ASP A 235 32.44 15.81 14.55
C ASP A 235 32.95 17.08 15.23
N ALA A 236 33.43 18.06 14.46
CA ALA A 236 33.83 19.37 14.98
C ALA A 236 32.65 20.14 15.60
N MET A 237 31.48 20.12 14.94
CA MET A 237 30.26 20.74 15.48
C MET A 237 29.79 20.06 16.77
N LEU A 238 29.83 18.72 16.83
CA LEU A 238 29.51 17.95 18.02
C LEU A 238 30.48 18.27 19.17
N ALA A 239 31.78 18.30 18.90
CA ALA A 239 32.80 18.65 19.88
C ALA A 239 32.60 20.08 20.42
N GLN A 240 32.25 21.04 19.55
CA GLN A 240 31.93 22.41 19.96
C GLN A 240 30.66 22.49 20.81
N ALA A 241 29.69 21.60 20.59
CA ALA A 241 28.51 21.44 21.44
C ALA A 241 28.77 20.62 22.72
N HIS A 242 30.00 20.16 22.95
CA HIS A 242 30.36 19.23 24.03
C HIS A 242 29.58 17.90 23.99
N MET A 243 29.38 17.37 22.78
CA MET A 243 28.63 16.13 22.51
C MET A 243 29.46 15.16 21.67
N GLN A 244 29.06 13.90 21.70
CA GLN A 244 29.54 12.83 20.81
C GLN A 244 28.39 12.30 19.95
N ARG A 245 28.71 11.55 18.89
CA ARG A 245 27.70 10.96 18.00
C ARG A 245 26.68 10.08 18.75
N SER A 246 27.14 9.35 19.77
CA SER A 246 26.29 8.49 20.61
C SER A 246 25.23 9.27 21.40
N ASP A 247 25.45 10.56 21.68
CA ASP A 247 24.47 11.38 22.40
C ASP A 247 23.22 11.63 21.55
N LEU A 248 23.34 11.64 20.21
CA LEU A 248 22.23 11.87 19.28
C LEU A 248 21.21 10.72 19.22
N THR A 249 21.32 9.73 20.11
CA THR A 249 20.37 8.61 20.23
C THR A 249 19.08 9.00 20.95
N THR A 250 19.06 10.11 21.71
CA THR A 250 17.87 10.55 22.46
C THR A 250 17.32 11.88 21.93
N SER A 251 16.00 12.05 21.99
CA SER A 251 15.34 13.30 21.55
C SER A 251 15.85 14.54 22.29
N ALA A 252 16.09 14.44 23.60
CA ALA A 252 16.61 15.55 24.40
C ALA A 252 17.96 16.05 23.84
N LYS A 253 18.89 15.11 23.61
CA LYS A 253 20.22 15.43 23.07
C LYS A 253 20.19 15.87 21.61
N ARG A 254 19.29 15.32 20.78
CA ARG A 254 19.07 15.82 19.41
C ARG A 254 18.62 17.28 19.43
N LYS A 255 17.71 17.67 20.34
CA LYS A 255 17.28 19.06 20.51
C LYS A 255 18.43 19.96 20.96
N GLU A 256 19.18 19.55 21.98
CA GLU A 256 20.35 20.30 22.46
C GLU A 256 21.34 20.56 21.31
N PHE A 257 21.65 19.53 20.52
CA PHE A 257 22.54 19.68 19.37
C PHE A 257 21.98 20.63 18.31
N ILE A 258 20.69 20.56 17.97
CA ILE A 258 20.09 21.46 16.97
C ILE A 258 20.16 22.93 17.43
N LEU A 259 19.91 23.20 18.71
CA LEU A 259 20.04 24.54 19.27
C LEU A 259 21.51 25.02 19.24
N ALA A 260 22.46 24.14 19.58
CA ALA A 260 23.89 24.44 19.47
C ALA A 260 24.30 24.70 18.00
N PHE A 261 23.80 23.90 17.06
CA PHE A 261 24.04 24.07 15.63
C PHE A 261 23.57 25.44 15.13
N PHE A 262 22.40 25.91 15.58
CA PHE A 262 21.94 27.27 15.27
C PHE A 262 22.85 28.35 15.85
N GLN A 263 23.39 28.16 17.06
CA GLN A 263 24.33 29.10 17.66
C GLN A 263 25.66 29.15 16.90
N ILE A 264 26.22 27.98 16.55
CA ILE A 264 27.46 27.86 15.76
C ILE A 264 27.28 28.56 14.40
N GLY A 265 26.15 28.32 13.74
CA GLY A 265 25.80 28.94 12.47
C GLY A 265 25.34 30.40 12.56
N LYS A 266 25.30 30.98 13.77
CA LYS A 266 24.79 32.33 14.05
C LYS A 266 23.40 32.58 13.43
N ALA A 267 22.51 31.60 13.53
CA ALA A 267 21.16 31.71 13.00
C ALA A 267 20.41 32.88 13.65
N PRO A 268 19.64 33.67 12.89
CA PRO A 268 18.81 34.74 13.44
C PRO A 268 17.87 34.24 14.54
N ALA A 269 17.64 35.05 15.58
CA ALA A 269 16.78 34.70 16.72
C ALA A 269 15.38 34.24 16.30
N LYS A 270 14.81 34.83 15.23
CA LYS A 270 13.53 34.41 14.67
C LYS A 270 13.52 32.95 14.23
N ILE A 271 14.60 32.44 13.63
CA ILE A 271 14.68 31.04 13.19
C ILE A 271 14.65 30.09 14.40
N VAL A 272 15.36 30.45 15.48
CA VAL A 272 15.39 29.67 16.71
C VAL A 272 14.00 29.65 17.36
N GLN A 273 13.34 30.82 17.47
CA GLN A 273 11.99 30.93 18.01
C GLN A 273 10.95 30.16 17.18
N ASP A 274 11.02 30.24 15.86
CA ASP A 274 10.14 29.50 14.95
C ASP A 274 10.35 27.99 15.12
N PHE A 275 11.61 27.53 15.28
CA PHE A 275 11.92 26.13 15.57
C PHE A 275 11.32 25.68 16.89
N GLU A 276 11.55 26.42 17.99
CA GLU A 276 11.05 26.04 19.31
C GLU A 276 9.52 25.99 19.35
N THR A 277 8.86 26.95 18.70
CA THR A 277 7.39 27.00 18.59
C THR A 277 6.85 25.79 17.84
N LYS A 278 7.45 25.47 16.68
CA LYS A 278 7.06 24.29 15.88
C LYS A 278 7.32 22.99 16.63
N TYR A 279 8.47 22.86 17.27
CA TYR A 279 8.83 21.69 18.07
C TYR A 279 7.86 21.49 19.24
N ALA A 280 7.52 22.55 19.99
CA ALA A 280 6.58 22.48 21.10
C ALA A 280 5.16 22.07 20.65
N ALA A 281 4.72 22.52 19.47
CA ALA A 281 3.46 22.06 18.87
C ALA A 281 3.54 20.58 18.45
N ALA A 282 4.65 20.17 17.83
CA ALA A 282 4.86 18.80 17.36
C ALA A 282 5.00 17.79 18.52
N GLN A 283 5.53 18.19 19.66
CA GLN A 283 5.61 17.37 20.88
C GLN A 283 4.22 16.97 21.42
N LYS A 284 3.17 17.75 21.14
CA LYS A 284 1.79 17.40 21.53
C LYS A 284 1.18 16.31 20.66
N GLN A 285 1.76 16.06 19.48
CA GLN A 285 1.26 15.07 18.53
C GLN A 285 1.93 13.73 18.79
N GLN A 286 1.27 12.90 19.59
CA GLN A 286 1.74 11.59 20.01
C GLN A 286 1.44 10.51 18.96
N GLN A 287 2.37 9.56 18.79
CA GLN A 287 2.20 8.40 17.94
C GLN A 287 2.51 7.10 18.68
N TYR A 288 1.83 6.03 18.25
CA TYR A 288 1.86 4.72 18.90
C TYR A 288 2.35 3.66 17.92
N SER A 289 3.25 2.81 18.39
CA SER A 289 3.86 1.72 17.64
C SER A 289 2.84 0.63 17.38
N THR A 290 2.60 0.33 16.10
CA THR A 290 1.72 -0.76 15.70
C THR A 290 2.21 -2.12 16.22
N THR A 291 3.52 -2.36 16.23
CA THR A 291 4.15 -3.58 16.74
C THR A 291 3.81 -3.80 18.21
N ARG A 292 3.98 -2.75 19.04
CA ARG A 292 3.63 -2.82 20.47
C ARG A 292 2.13 -3.02 20.66
N MET A 293 1.30 -2.25 19.95
CA MET A 293 -0.15 -2.34 20.09
C MET A 293 -0.69 -3.71 19.66
N LEU A 294 -0.23 -4.25 18.54
CA LEU A 294 -0.60 -5.60 18.08
C LEU A 294 -0.13 -6.68 19.06
N TYR A 295 1.10 -6.56 19.60
CA TYR A 295 1.59 -7.48 20.64
C TYR A 295 0.69 -7.45 21.89
N TRP A 296 0.27 -6.27 22.35
CA TRP A 296 -0.64 -6.15 23.49
C TRP A 296 -2.03 -6.69 23.19
N MET A 297 -2.56 -6.43 22.00
CA MET A 297 -3.82 -7.02 21.56
C MET A 297 -3.76 -8.55 21.59
N LYS A 298 -2.70 -9.15 21.04
CA LYS A 298 -2.47 -10.61 21.08
C LYS A 298 -2.52 -11.15 22.51
N LYS A 299 -1.88 -10.45 23.45
CA LYS A 299 -1.83 -10.84 24.87
C LYS A 299 -3.18 -10.70 25.58
N LEU A 300 -3.92 -9.62 25.31
CA LEU A 300 -5.18 -9.29 26.00
C LEU A 300 -6.42 -9.94 25.36
N ARG A 301 -6.29 -10.37 24.10
CA ARG A 301 -7.32 -11.03 23.29
C ARG A 301 -6.71 -12.23 22.59
N PRO A 302 -6.39 -13.31 23.32
CA PRO A 302 -5.98 -14.55 22.67
C PRO A 302 -7.06 -15.03 21.70
N LEU A 303 -6.64 -15.67 20.61
CA LEU A 303 -7.58 -16.16 19.60
C LEU A 303 -8.54 -17.17 20.22
N PRO A 304 -9.86 -17.03 19.99
CA PRO A 304 -10.80 -18.05 20.41
C PRO A 304 -10.54 -19.32 19.60
N GLN A 305 -10.73 -20.48 20.23
CA GLN A 305 -10.77 -21.77 19.54
C GLN A 305 -12.15 -21.99 18.92
N GLU A 306 -12.61 -21.03 18.12
CA GLU A 306 -13.90 -21.07 17.46
C GLU A 306 -13.72 -21.30 15.96
N GLN A 307 -14.50 -22.24 15.42
CA GLN A 307 -14.58 -22.47 13.99
C GLN A 307 -15.06 -21.22 13.26
N GLY A 308 -14.46 -20.93 12.10
CA GLY A 308 -14.78 -19.75 11.30
C GLY A 308 -14.27 -18.42 11.86
N PHE A 309 -13.50 -18.38 12.95
CA PHE A 309 -12.93 -17.12 13.42
C PHE A 309 -11.73 -16.69 12.55
N ALA A 310 -11.77 -15.46 12.02
CA ALA A 310 -10.71 -14.91 11.17
C ALA A 310 -9.75 -13.95 11.90
N GLY A 311 -10.20 -13.25 12.94
CA GLY A 311 -9.28 -12.36 13.67
C GLY A 311 -9.92 -11.19 14.41
N PHE A 312 -9.03 -10.40 15.02
CA PHE A 312 -9.38 -9.16 15.70
C PHE A 312 -8.92 -7.94 14.89
N ILE A 313 -9.75 -6.90 14.84
CA ILE A 313 -9.40 -5.60 14.26
C ILE A 313 -9.42 -4.55 15.36
N GLY A 314 -8.24 -4.12 15.82
CA GLY A 314 -8.11 -3.00 16.74
C GLY A 314 -8.50 -1.71 16.04
N ILE A 315 -9.32 -0.88 16.68
CA ILE A 315 -9.60 0.48 16.19
C ILE A 315 -9.26 1.52 17.25
N THR A 316 -8.54 2.56 16.84
CA THR A 316 -8.05 3.58 17.77
C THR A 316 -8.22 5.01 17.26
N ASP A 317 -8.40 5.93 18.21
CA ASP A 317 -8.37 7.38 18.02
C ASP A 317 -6.93 7.95 18.09
N LYS A 318 -5.91 7.10 18.27
CA LYS A 318 -4.51 7.50 18.36
C LYS A 318 -3.81 7.41 17.01
N ASP A 319 -2.86 8.30 16.76
CA ASP A 319 -2.02 8.22 15.57
C ASP A 319 -1.06 7.03 15.69
N ILE A 320 -0.87 6.28 14.61
CA ILE A 320 -0.06 5.05 14.62
C ILE A 320 1.05 5.11 13.57
N PHE A 321 2.13 4.38 13.82
CA PHE A 321 3.26 4.25 12.89
C PHE A 321 3.84 2.83 12.92
N ASP A 322 4.63 2.49 11.91
CA ASP A 322 5.33 1.21 11.88
C ASP A 322 6.43 1.16 12.94
N GLY A 323 6.23 0.32 13.96
CA GLY A 323 7.19 0.16 15.05
C GLY A 323 8.45 -0.63 14.68
N GLU A 324 8.40 -1.46 13.62
CA GLU A 324 9.55 -2.27 13.19
C GLU A 324 10.53 -1.46 12.36
N LYS A 325 10.02 -0.45 11.64
CA LYS A 325 10.81 0.47 10.82
C LYS A 325 10.38 1.93 11.04
N PRO A 326 10.65 2.52 12.23
CA PRO A 326 10.19 3.86 12.58
C PRO A 326 10.63 4.95 11.60
N GLU A 327 11.80 4.78 11.00
CA GLU A 327 12.39 5.69 10.02
C GLU A 327 11.76 5.58 8.62
N ALA A 328 11.13 4.44 8.30
CA ALA A 328 10.53 4.18 7.00
C ALA A 328 9.07 4.66 6.90
N SER A 329 8.40 4.92 8.03
CA SER A 329 6.98 5.31 8.06
C SER A 329 6.72 6.51 8.97
N ASN A 330 6.19 7.59 8.39
CA ASN A 330 5.73 8.75 9.17
C ASN A 330 4.48 8.40 9.99
N PHE A 331 3.55 7.67 9.39
CA PHE A 331 2.31 7.21 10.00
C PHE A 331 1.67 6.11 9.15
N LEU A 332 0.69 5.41 9.73
CA LEU A 332 -0.13 4.42 9.03
C LEU A 332 -1.61 4.67 9.30
N PHE A 333 -2.47 4.37 8.32
CA PHE A 333 -3.91 4.28 8.57
C PHE A 333 -4.29 2.90 9.11
N SER A 334 -3.64 1.85 8.63
CA SER A 334 -3.89 0.48 9.06
C SER A 334 -2.64 -0.39 8.86
N THR A 335 -2.55 -1.46 9.63
CA THR A 335 -1.59 -2.56 9.44
C THR A 335 -2.15 -3.86 10.01
N SER A 336 -1.43 -4.96 9.86
CA SER A 336 -1.81 -6.27 10.38
C SER A 336 -0.61 -7.15 10.67
N SER A 337 -0.78 -8.07 11.61
CA SER A 337 0.12 -9.19 11.89
C SER A 337 -0.74 -10.44 12.13
N GLU A 338 -0.64 -11.40 11.22
CA GLU A 338 -1.39 -12.67 11.26
C GLU A 338 -2.91 -12.42 11.33
N THR A 339 -3.55 -12.87 12.41
CA THR A 339 -5.00 -12.76 12.69
C THR A 339 -5.36 -11.49 13.47
N TYR A 340 -4.47 -10.50 13.50
CA TYR A 340 -4.70 -9.21 14.15
C TYR A 340 -4.46 -8.08 13.16
N ALA A 341 -5.41 -7.16 13.07
CA ALA A 341 -5.27 -5.91 12.34
C ALA A 341 -5.40 -4.73 13.30
N LEU A 342 -4.82 -3.60 12.92
CA LEU A 342 -4.96 -2.34 13.64
C LEU A 342 -5.33 -1.24 12.65
N CYS A 343 -6.27 -0.39 13.04
CA CYS A 343 -6.84 0.69 12.26
C CYS A 343 -6.83 1.97 13.10
N SER A 344 -6.26 3.04 12.57
CA SER A 344 -6.35 4.38 13.16
C SER A 344 -7.21 5.26 12.29
N TYR A 345 -8.23 5.86 12.91
CA TYR A 345 -9.02 6.91 12.28
C TYR A 345 -8.62 8.31 12.78
N HIS A 346 -7.56 8.43 13.58
CA HIS A 346 -7.08 9.68 14.17
C HIS A 346 -6.94 10.80 13.14
N ARG A 347 -6.29 10.49 12.01
CA ARG A 347 -6.03 11.46 10.94
C ARG A 347 -7.27 11.83 10.12
N PHE A 348 -8.42 11.23 10.41
CA PHE A 348 -9.69 11.54 9.77
C PHE A 348 -10.57 12.47 10.62
N THR A 349 -10.18 12.76 11.85
CA THR A 349 -11.00 13.56 12.76
C THR A 349 -10.80 15.06 12.55
N TRP A 350 -11.77 15.82 13.04
CA TRP A 350 -11.71 17.28 13.02
C TRP A 350 -10.51 17.82 13.81
N GLU A 351 -10.21 17.23 14.96
CA GLU A 351 -9.13 17.64 15.85
C GLU A 351 -7.77 17.56 15.15
N PHE A 352 -7.55 16.52 14.34
CA PHE A 352 -6.30 16.40 13.58
C PHE A 352 -6.27 17.36 12.38
N LEU A 353 -7.40 17.50 11.67
CA LEU A 353 -7.44 18.25 10.42
C LEU A 353 -7.61 19.75 10.58
N GLN A 354 -7.95 20.21 11.78
CA GLN A 354 -8.18 21.63 12.10
C GLN A 354 -9.18 22.30 11.15
N LYS A 355 -10.12 21.51 10.61
CA LYS A 355 -11.19 21.96 9.70
C LYS A 355 -12.43 21.10 9.91
N PRO A 356 -13.65 21.67 9.81
CA PRO A 356 -14.90 20.90 9.83
C PRO A 356 -14.80 19.68 8.92
N VAL A 357 -14.98 18.49 9.49
CA VAL A 357 -15.00 17.27 8.70
C VAL A 357 -16.46 16.95 8.44
N ASP A 358 -16.83 16.92 7.17
CA ASP A 358 -18.08 16.33 6.75
C ASP A 358 -18.16 14.89 7.29
N GLN A 359 -19.20 14.59 8.07
CA GLN A 359 -19.39 13.29 8.70
C GLN A 359 -19.41 12.16 7.66
N THR A 360 -19.90 12.42 6.45
CA THR A 360 -19.88 11.47 5.34
C THR A 360 -18.45 11.09 4.95
N THR A 361 -17.57 12.09 4.86
CA THR A 361 -16.15 11.91 4.57
C THR A 361 -15.43 11.16 5.70
N GLN A 362 -15.68 11.50 6.97
CA GLN A 362 -15.10 10.76 8.10
C GLN A 362 -15.56 9.30 8.14
N PHE A 363 -16.86 9.07 7.89
CA PHE A 363 -17.46 7.75 7.80
C PHE A 363 -16.79 6.92 6.70
N LYS A 364 -16.69 7.48 5.48
CA LYS A 364 -16.00 6.84 4.37
C LYS A 364 -14.55 6.46 4.70
N ARG A 365 -13.77 7.38 5.27
CA ARG A 365 -12.36 7.11 5.60
C ARG A 365 -12.21 6.02 6.66
N THR A 366 -13.07 6.05 7.68
CA THR A 366 -13.11 5.02 8.73
C THR A 366 -13.53 3.66 8.15
N GLN A 367 -14.52 3.65 7.25
CA GLN A 367 -14.95 2.47 6.52
C GLN A 367 -13.80 1.87 5.71
N ASN A 368 -13.10 2.67 4.92
CA ASN A 368 -11.98 2.19 4.12
C ASN A 368 -10.86 1.63 5.00
N CYS A 369 -10.54 2.29 6.11
CA CYS A 369 -9.57 1.81 7.09
C CYS A 369 -9.95 0.43 7.65
N LEU A 370 -11.21 0.24 8.08
CA LEU A 370 -11.68 -1.06 8.58
C LEU A 370 -11.76 -2.13 7.49
N LEU A 371 -12.14 -1.77 6.26
CA LEU A 371 -12.09 -2.70 5.11
C LEU A 371 -10.67 -3.18 4.83
N TRP A 372 -9.66 -2.32 5.02
CA TRP A 372 -8.26 -2.73 4.96
C TRP A 372 -7.93 -3.78 6.01
N GLY A 373 -8.41 -3.61 7.25
CA GLY A 373 -8.31 -4.61 8.30
C GLY A 373 -8.95 -5.96 7.90
N VAL A 374 -10.20 -5.95 7.43
CA VAL A 374 -10.91 -7.15 6.95
C VAL A 374 -10.13 -7.86 5.84
N ALA A 375 -9.69 -7.09 4.84
CA ALA A 375 -8.96 -7.63 3.69
C ALA A 375 -7.62 -8.26 4.09
N ASN A 376 -6.89 -7.62 5.01
CA ASN A 376 -5.61 -8.12 5.48
C ASN A 376 -5.74 -9.43 6.28
N LEU A 377 -6.75 -9.53 7.15
CA LEU A 377 -7.06 -10.76 7.89
C LEU A 377 -7.44 -11.92 6.97
N LEU A 378 -8.04 -11.63 5.81
CA LEU A 378 -8.36 -12.62 4.78
C LEU A 378 -7.24 -12.81 3.75
N HIS A 379 -6.06 -12.20 3.97
CA HIS A 379 -4.92 -12.25 3.06
C HIS A 379 -5.29 -11.87 1.61
N MET A 380 -6.15 -10.87 1.45
CA MET A 380 -6.51 -10.32 0.15
C MET A 380 -5.38 -9.38 -0.33
N PRO A 381 -4.91 -9.51 -1.59
CA PRO A 381 -3.87 -8.66 -2.12
C PRO A 381 -4.33 -7.20 -2.26
N VAL A 382 -3.36 -6.28 -2.31
CA VAL A 382 -3.62 -4.87 -2.61
C VAL A 382 -4.21 -4.72 -4.01
N CYS A 383 -5.23 -3.88 -4.14
CA CYS A 383 -5.87 -3.62 -5.42
C CYS A 383 -5.14 -2.50 -6.17
N ASN A 384 -4.98 -2.66 -7.48
CA ASN A 384 -4.39 -1.64 -8.35
C ASN A 384 -5.44 -0.79 -9.10
N ASN A 385 -6.71 -0.90 -8.72
CA ASN A 385 -7.78 -0.03 -9.20
C ASN A 385 -7.90 1.19 -8.27
N PRO A 386 -7.61 2.42 -8.73
CA PRO A 386 -7.64 3.61 -7.87
C PRO A 386 -9.04 3.96 -7.33
N GLY A 387 -10.11 3.44 -7.94
CA GLY A 387 -11.48 3.59 -7.47
C GLY A 387 -11.92 2.56 -6.43
N CYS A 388 -11.10 1.57 -6.10
CA CYS A 388 -11.47 0.51 -5.15
C CYS A 388 -11.04 0.89 -3.73
N ALA A 389 -11.87 0.63 -2.70
CA ALA A 389 -11.49 0.85 -1.30
C ALA A 389 -10.27 0.01 -0.82
N ARG A 390 -9.89 -1.01 -1.60
CA ARG A 390 -8.72 -1.87 -1.34
C ARG A 390 -7.42 -1.33 -1.93
N ASN A 391 -7.45 -0.20 -2.65
CA ASN A 391 -6.23 0.42 -3.18
C ASN A 391 -5.37 1.03 -2.08
N TYR A 392 -4.06 1.03 -2.28
CA TYR A 392 -3.15 1.72 -1.37
C TYR A 392 -3.32 3.23 -1.49
N ALA A 393 -3.54 3.88 -0.34
CA ALA A 393 -3.58 5.33 -0.22
C ALA A 393 -2.40 5.78 0.64
N ASN A 394 -1.45 6.48 0.02
CA ASN A 394 -0.24 6.96 0.69
C ASN A 394 -0.49 8.24 1.49
N ASP A 395 -1.53 9.00 1.12
CA ASP A 395 -1.90 10.24 1.78
C ASP A 395 -3.43 10.35 1.92
N GLN A 396 -3.88 11.39 2.62
CA GLN A 396 -5.30 11.61 2.85
C GLN A 396 -6.06 11.97 1.56
N ALA A 397 -5.42 12.67 0.62
CA ALA A 397 -6.05 13.03 -0.65
C ALA A 397 -6.26 11.78 -1.54
N GLU A 398 -5.34 10.81 -1.49
CA GLU A 398 -5.51 9.49 -2.10
C GLU A 398 -6.62 8.70 -1.41
N ALA A 399 -6.70 8.71 -0.08
CA ALA A 399 -7.78 8.06 0.66
C ALA A 399 -9.16 8.65 0.32
N ASP A 400 -9.24 9.97 0.17
CA ASP A 400 -10.46 10.69 -0.21
C ASP A 400 -10.90 10.38 -1.63
N ARG A 401 -9.94 10.25 -2.55
CA ARG A 401 -10.23 9.92 -3.94
C ARG A 401 -10.63 8.46 -4.11
N SER A 402 -10.15 7.57 -3.27
CA SER A 402 -10.48 6.14 -3.30
C SER A 402 -11.99 5.92 -3.16
N GLY A 403 -12.54 4.88 -3.77
CA GLY A 403 -13.98 4.57 -3.60
C GLY A 403 -14.29 4.10 -2.19
N SER A 404 -15.58 4.04 -1.85
CA SER A 404 -16.03 3.47 -0.57
C SER A 404 -16.28 1.96 -0.65
N ASN A 405 -16.34 1.40 -1.87
CA ASN A 405 -16.68 0.00 -2.10
C ASN A 405 -15.48 -0.76 -2.70
N TRP A 406 -15.48 -2.08 -2.52
CA TRP A 406 -14.60 -2.96 -3.27
C TRP A 406 -15.06 -3.09 -4.73
N CYS A 407 -14.10 -3.11 -5.66
CA CYS A 407 -14.40 -3.38 -7.06
C CYS A 407 -14.84 -4.84 -7.27
N PRO A 408 -15.47 -5.18 -8.41
CA PRO A 408 -15.92 -6.54 -8.69
C PRO A 408 -14.84 -7.61 -8.49
N GLN A 409 -13.60 -7.32 -8.90
CA GLN A 409 -12.46 -8.22 -8.70
C GLN A 409 -12.16 -8.45 -7.21
N CYS A 410 -12.20 -7.41 -6.38
CA CYS A 410 -11.98 -7.56 -4.93
C CYS A 410 -13.15 -8.31 -4.26
N MET A 411 -14.38 -8.11 -4.73
CA MET A 411 -15.54 -8.87 -4.24
C MET A 411 -15.44 -10.35 -4.60
N LYS A 412 -14.98 -10.69 -5.81
CA LYS A 412 -14.71 -12.07 -6.20
C LYS A 412 -13.64 -12.70 -5.32
N THR A 413 -12.51 -12.00 -5.13
CA THR A 413 -11.43 -12.48 -4.26
C THR A 413 -11.89 -12.64 -2.81
N LEU A 414 -12.75 -11.74 -2.30
CA LEU A 414 -13.37 -11.90 -0.98
C LEU A 414 -14.11 -13.24 -0.87
N GLN A 415 -14.99 -13.55 -1.82
CA GLN A 415 -15.77 -14.79 -1.81
C GLN A 415 -14.86 -16.03 -1.82
N GLU A 416 -13.80 -16.01 -2.63
CA GLU A 416 -12.78 -17.07 -2.66
C GLU A 416 -12.09 -17.22 -1.29
N LYS A 417 -11.71 -16.10 -0.64
CA LYS A 417 -11.05 -16.13 0.66
C LYS A 417 -11.96 -16.58 1.80
N ILE A 418 -13.23 -16.17 1.77
CA ILE A 418 -14.25 -16.66 2.73
C ILE A 418 -14.38 -18.18 2.60
N ALA A 419 -14.55 -18.70 1.38
CA ALA A 419 -14.68 -20.14 1.16
C ALA A 419 -13.44 -20.94 1.62
N ILE A 420 -12.23 -20.37 1.48
CA ILE A 420 -11.00 -20.99 2.00
C ILE A 420 -10.96 -20.97 3.53
N ALA A 421 -11.32 -19.84 4.15
CA ALA A 421 -11.34 -19.69 5.61
C ALA A 421 -12.34 -20.65 6.25
N GLU A 422 -13.51 -20.85 5.65
CA GLU A 422 -14.52 -21.79 6.12
C GLU A 422 -14.05 -23.25 6.01
N LYS A 423 -13.30 -23.60 4.95
CA LYS A 423 -12.74 -24.95 4.78
C LYS A 423 -11.58 -25.26 5.71
N SER A 424 -10.71 -24.28 5.99
CA SER A 424 -9.49 -24.48 6.78
C SER A 424 -9.75 -24.67 8.28
N THR A 425 -11.02 -24.61 8.69
CA THR A 425 -11.46 -24.77 10.07
C THR A 425 -12.34 -26.01 10.27
N ASN A 426 -12.56 -26.82 9.23
CA ASN A 426 -13.03 -28.21 9.32
C ASN A 426 -11.83 -29.15 9.31
#